data_AF-A0ABD2KNA1-F1
#
_entry.id   AF-A0ABD2KNA1-F1
#
_cell.length_a   1.000
_cell.length_b   1.000
_cell.length_c   1.000
_cell.angle_alpha   90.00
_cell.angle_beta   90.00
_cell.angle_gamma   90.00
#
_symmetry.space_group_name_H-M   'P 1'
#
loop_
_entity.id
_entity.type
_entity.pdbx_description
1 polymer ?
#
loop_
_entity_poly.entity_id
_entity_poly.type
_entity_poly.pdbx_seq_one_letter_code
_entity_poly.pdbx_strand_id
1 'polypeptide(L)'
;MASINTSSNDPFYLAYRFAGPSADLIVPAVALYLVVLVGIVLNGTVLVVTFKSSSLRGSANFLLALICLCELVHQIGHTFFLVVVISGTNFVSLLTADLFLTPTIFGLNCGLMAMLCSAVDRLFSVISPIKHMDILLQFKYVYLFSYLLICIIYGAYSLNYVLVYAFENAGNPTTGLVAESFLRTVGYKFLAGTFIISLCSSCCYVAIFVLIRRKNYVRQQTNTRLIRSLIIILTINIGGYLFNLAIYQFIEEFHHMLGSPIRIWQFSFIAGILLNAAAGSNAIVLYLNSTDYRQLFKKELKMCFACLHTENGQRNNERNSFL
;
A
#
# COMPACT_ATOMS: atom_id res chain seq x y z
N MET A 1 -10.77 -10.49 24.05
CA MET A 1 -10.09 -9.20 23.86
C MET A 1 -9.16 -8.97 25.04
N ALA A 2 -7.90 -8.60 24.82
CA ALA A 2 -7.00 -8.23 25.91
C ALA A 2 -7.46 -6.91 26.53
N SER A 3 -7.42 -6.79 27.86
CA SER A 3 -7.75 -5.53 28.55
C SER A 3 -6.69 -4.47 28.29
N ILE A 4 -7.13 -3.20 28.19
CA ILE A 4 -6.23 -2.05 28.09
C ILE A 4 -5.57 -1.83 29.46
N ASN A 5 -4.27 -1.55 29.46
CA ASN A 5 -3.56 -1.11 30.64
C ASN A 5 -3.97 0.33 30.99
N THR A 6 -4.92 0.46 31.91
CA THR A 6 -5.45 1.76 32.35
C THR A 6 -4.46 2.59 33.16
N SER A 7 -3.33 2.03 33.57
CA SER A 7 -2.24 2.71 34.28
C SER A 7 -1.26 3.46 33.37
N SER A 8 -1.49 3.47 32.06
CA SER A 8 -0.66 4.24 31.12
C SER A 8 -0.65 5.73 31.47
N ASN A 9 0.55 6.29 31.58
CA ASN A 9 0.80 7.72 31.82
C ASN A 9 0.95 8.52 30.51
N ASP A 10 0.65 7.92 29.35
CA ASP A 10 0.70 8.62 28.07
C ASP A 10 -0.32 9.79 28.08
N PRO A 11 0.12 11.05 27.94
CA PRO A 11 -0.77 12.19 27.97
C PRO A 11 -1.84 12.15 26.86
N PHE A 12 -1.54 11.56 25.70
CA PHE A 12 -2.50 11.41 24.61
C PHE A 12 -3.62 10.44 24.99
N TYR A 13 -3.26 9.30 25.58
CA TYR A 13 -4.23 8.35 26.12
C TYR A 13 -5.09 8.98 27.22
N LEU A 14 -4.47 9.67 28.18
CA LEU A 14 -5.18 10.30 29.30
C LEU A 14 -6.19 11.36 28.82
N ALA A 15 -5.86 12.11 27.76
CA ALA A 15 -6.75 13.12 27.20
C ALA A 15 -8.01 12.54 26.55
N TYR A 16 -7.92 11.38 25.89
CA TYR A 16 -9.01 10.89 25.03
C TYR A 16 -9.67 9.56 25.46
N ARG A 17 -9.16 8.85 26.49
CA ARG A 17 -9.67 7.54 26.94
C ARG A 17 -11.15 7.51 27.37
N PHE A 18 -11.72 8.65 27.74
CA PHE A 18 -13.14 8.79 28.11
C PHE A 18 -13.82 9.99 27.44
N ALA A 19 -13.21 10.54 26.38
CA ALA A 19 -13.73 11.74 25.70
C ALA A 19 -14.96 11.45 24.83
N GLY A 20 -15.27 10.17 24.56
CA GLY A 20 -16.25 9.80 23.55
C GLY A 20 -15.78 10.22 22.15
N PRO A 21 -16.70 10.39 21.19
CA PRO A 21 -16.37 10.86 19.84
C PRO A 21 -15.71 12.24 19.88
N SER A 22 -14.45 12.33 19.45
CA SER A 22 -13.67 13.57 19.46
C SER A 22 -13.32 14.03 18.04
N ALA A 23 -13.61 15.29 17.72
CA ALA A 23 -13.29 15.89 16.43
C ALA A 23 -11.78 15.82 16.12
N ASP A 24 -10.93 15.94 17.13
CA ASP A 24 -9.46 15.90 17.00
C ASP A 24 -8.95 14.56 16.45
N LEU A 25 -9.70 13.47 16.70
CA LEU A 25 -9.38 12.12 16.23
C LEU A 25 -10.16 11.75 14.96
N ILE A 26 -11.44 12.15 14.91
CA ILE A 26 -12.34 11.82 13.80
C ILE A 26 -11.91 12.52 12.51
N VAL A 27 -11.54 13.81 12.57
CA VAL A 27 -11.19 14.57 11.36
C VAL A 27 -9.97 13.97 10.64
N PRO A 28 -8.83 13.68 11.32
CA PRO A 28 -7.70 13.01 10.68
C PRO A 28 -8.05 11.61 10.15
N ALA A 29 -8.87 10.85 10.89
CA ALA A 29 -9.29 9.51 10.46
C ALA A 29 -10.14 9.52 9.21
N VAL A 30 -11.12 10.42 9.13
CA VAL A 30 -11.96 10.60 7.94
C VAL A 30 -11.10 11.08 6.77
N ALA A 31 -10.20 12.04 6.98
CA ALA A 31 -9.32 12.54 5.93
C ALA A 31 -8.42 11.44 5.35
N LEU A 32 -7.79 10.63 6.22
CA LEU A 32 -7.00 9.48 5.80
C LEU A 32 -7.86 8.45 5.05
N TYR A 33 -9.04 8.12 5.59
CA TYR A 33 -9.91 7.11 5.02
C TYR A 33 -10.43 7.49 3.63
N LEU A 34 -10.71 8.78 3.37
CA LEU A 34 -11.11 9.23 2.03
C LEU A 34 -10.01 8.99 0.99
N VAL A 35 -8.74 9.21 1.35
CA VAL A 35 -7.59 8.94 0.47
C VAL A 35 -7.42 7.44 0.25
N VAL A 36 -7.52 6.65 1.32
CA VAL A 36 -7.46 5.19 1.30
C VAL A 36 -8.57 4.62 0.40
N LEU A 37 -9.80 5.14 0.49
CA LEU A 37 -10.94 4.67 -0.30
C LEU A 37 -10.68 4.83 -1.80
N VAL A 38 -10.11 5.97 -2.20
CA VAL A 38 -9.67 6.18 -3.59
C VAL A 38 -8.61 5.15 -3.97
N GLY A 39 -7.62 4.91 -3.11
CA GLY A 39 -6.59 3.89 -3.32
C GLY A 39 -7.16 2.47 -3.52
N ILE A 40 -8.12 2.05 -2.70
CA ILE A 40 -8.79 0.75 -2.80
C ILE A 40 -9.45 0.59 -4.17
N VAL A 41 -10.22 1.60 -4.61
CA VAL A 41 -10.90 1.57 -5.91
C VAL A 41 -9.90 1.52 -7.06
N LEU A 42 -8.86 2.35 -7.02
CA LEU A 42 -7.85 2.43 -8.08
C LEU A 42 -7.02 1.15 -8.19
N ASN A 43 -6.50 0.63 -7.06
CA ASN A 43 -5.75 -0.61 -7.03
C ASN A 43 -6.63 -1.81 -7.45
N GLY A 44 -7.89 -1.86 -6.99
CA GLY A 44 -8.85 -2.87 -7.43
C GLY A 44 -9.09 -2.84 -8.95
N THR A 45 -9.15 -1.65 -9.55
CA THR A 45 -9.31 -1.51 -11.01
C THR A 45 -8.10 -2.05 -11.77
N VAL A 46 -6.88 -1.80 -11.29
CA VAL A 46 -5.65 -2.37 -11.89
C VAL A 46 -5.68 -3.89 -11.87
N LEU A 47 -6.09 -4.49 -10.74
CA LEU A 47 -6.23 -5.94 -10.61
C LEU A 47 -7.22 -6.50 -11.63
N VAL A 48 -8.43 -5.94 -11.70
CA VAL A 48 -9.48 -6.39 -12.63
C VAL A 48 -8.99 -6.34 -14.08
N VAL A 49 -8.38 -5.22 -14.48
CA VAL A 49 -7.84 -5.06 -15.85
C VAL A 49 -6.72 -6.05 -16.13
N THR A 50 -5.82 -6.26 -15.17
CA THR A 50 -4.68 -7.17 -15.34
C THR A 50 -5.11 -8.63 -15.45
N PHE A 51 -6.11 -9.07 -14.67
CA PHE A 51 -6.62 -10.43 -14.72
C PHE A 51 -7.46 -10.71 -15.98
N LYS A 52 -8.30 -9.75 -16.41
CA LYS A 52 -9.14 -9.93 -17.60
C LYS A 52 -8.35 -9.86 -18.91
N SER A 53 -7.31 -9.04 -18.98
CA SER A 53 -6.58 -8.82 -20.23
C SER A 53 -5.48 -9.86 -20.44
N SER A 54 -5.65 -10.71 -21.46
CA SER A 54 -4.59 -11.66 -21.87
C SER A 54 -3.32 -10.96 -22.35
N SER A 55 -3.43 -9.75 -22.90
CA SER A 55 -2.29 -8.94 -23.36
C SER A 55 -1.40 -8.46 -22.22
N LEU A 56 -1.89 -8.46 -20.97
CA LEU A 56 -1.15 -8.02 -19.80
C LEU A 56 -0.46 -9.17 -19.05
N ARG A 57 -0.44 -10.42 -19.54
CA ARG A 57 0.08 -11.59 -18.79
C ARG A 57 1.61 -11.73 -18.72
N GLY A 58 2.36 -10.63 -18.73
CA GLY A 58 3.83 -10.62 -18.55
C GLY A 58 4.26 -10.61 -17.07
N SER A 59 5.51 -11.00 -16.77
CA SER A 59 6.08 -10.95 -15.40
C SER A 59 5.91 -9.57 -14.77
N ALA A 60 6.11 -8.57 -15.61
CA ALA A 60 5.93 -7.17 -15.35
C ALA A 60 4.63 -6.78 -14.67
N ASN A 61 3.53 -7.13 -15.31
CA ASN A 61 2.20 -6.78 -14.86
C ASN A 61 1.74 -7.73 -13.76
N PHE A 62 2.27 -8.96 -13.71
CA PHE A 62 2.06 -9.86 -12.56
C PHE A 62 2.60 -9.22 -11.28
N LEU A 63 3.84 -8.73 -11.29
CA LEU A 63 4.43 -8.07 -10.11
C LEU A 63 3.70 -6.76 -9.77
N LEU A 64 3.25 -6.00 -10.79
CA LEU A 64 2.41 -4.82 -10.55
C LEU A 64 1.06 -5.19 -9.92
N ALA A 65 0.41 -6.25 -10.39
CA ALA A 65 -0.82 -6.74 -9.79
C ALA A 65 -0.59 -7.23 -8.36
N LEU A 66 0.52 -7.92 -8.09
CA LEU A 66 0.89 -8.32 -6.74
C LEU A 66 1.04 -7.10 -5.82
N ILE A 67 1.73 -6.04 -6.27
CA ILE A 67 1.85 -4.78 -5.54
C ILE A 67 0.47 -4.18 -5.28
N CYS A 68 -0.40 -4.06 -6.30
CA CYS A 68 -1.74 -3.51 -6.13
C CYS A 68 -2.62 -4.33 -5.17
N LEU A 69 -2.47 -5.66 -5.15
CA LEU A 69 -3.15 -6.54 -4.21
C LEU A 69 -2.66 -6.29 -2.77
N CYS A 70 -1.35 -6.22 -2.58
CA CYS A 70 -0.75 -5.92 -1.29
C CYS A 70 -1.18 -4.54 -0.76
N GLU A 71 -1.17 -3.52 -1.61
CA GLU A 71 -1.63 -2.17 -1.26
C GLU A 71 -3.13 -2.13 -0.94
N LEU A 72 -3.96 -2.89 -1.66
CA LEU A 72 -5.39 -3.03 -1.34
C LEU A 72 -5.59 -3.65 0.04
N VAL A 73 -4.88 -4.74 0.35
CA VAL A 73 -4.94 -5.40 1.67
C VAL A 73 -4.41 -4.46 2.78
N HIS A 74 -3.34 -3.72 2.51
CA HIS A 74 -2.83 -2.70 3.43
C HIS A 74 -3.90 -1.63 3.71
N GLN A 75 -4.48 -1.04 2.66
CA GLN A 75 -5.42 0.07 2.75
C GLN A 75 -6.72 -0.28 3.47
N ILE A 76 -7.24 -1.50 3.32
CA ILE A 76 -8.46 -1.94 4.01
C ILE A 76 -8.34 -1.81 5.55
N GLY A 77 -7.14 -1.99 6.11
CA GLY A 77 -6.92 -1.92 7.56
C GLY A 77 -7.19 -0.55 8.17
N HIS A 78 -7.11 0.53 7.39
CA HIS A 78 -7.46 1.86 7.89
C HIS A 78 -8.95 2.00 8.23
N THR A 79 -9.80 1.08 7.76
CA THR A 79 -11.21 0.99 8.21
C THR A 79 -11.30 0.70 9.70
N PHE A 80 -10.40 -0.14 10.25
CA PHE A 80 -10.40 -0.47 11.67
C PHE A 80 -10.17 0.78 12.53
N PHE A 81 -9.14 1.55 12.21
CA PHE A 81 -8.86 2.83 12.86
C PHE A 81 -10.06 3.78 12.81
N LEU A 82 -10.68 3.95 11.64
CA LEU A 82 -11.86 4.81 11.48
C LEU A 82 -13.02 4.38 12.40
N VAL A 83 -13.30 3.07 12.46
CA VAL A 83 -14.39 2.53 13.29
C VAL A 83 -14.12 2.78 14.77
N VAL A 84 -12.88 2.57 15.25
CA VAL A 84 -12.50 2.78 16.66
C VAL A 84 -12.69 4.23 17.11
N VAL A 85 -12.36 5.20 16.27
CA VAL A 85 -12.50 6.62 16.63
C VAL A 85 -13.93 7.14 16.47
N ILE A 86 -14.67 6.70 15.45
CA ILE A 86 -16.07 7.11 15.25
C ILE A 86 -16.99 6.53 16.34
N SER A 87 -16.71 5.32 16.84
CA SER A 87 -17.46 4.73 17.95
C SER A 87 -17.27 5.49 19.28
N GLY A 88 -16.29 6.40 19.36
CA GLY A 88 -15.91 7.09 20.58
C GLY A 88 -15.14 6.22 21.58
N THR A 89 -14.76 5.00 21.18
CA THR A 89 -13.89 4.12 21.99
C THR A 89 -12.48 4.70 22.06
N ASN A 90 -12.01 5.31 20.96
CA ASN A 90 -10.72 6.00 20.79
C ASN A 90 -9.46 5.14 20.96
N PHE A 91 -9.44 4.21 21.91
CA PHE A 91 -8.33 3.31 22.16
C PHE A 91 -8.78 1.87 22.33
N VAL A 92 -8.00 0.96 21.77
CA VAL A 92 -8.06 -0.48 22.00
C VAL A 92 -6.69 -0.95 22.52
N SER A 93 -6.63 -2.19 22.99
CA SER A 93 -5.37 -2.79 23.39
C SER A 93 -4.53 -3.17 22.17
N LEU A 94 -3.21 -3.00 22.24
CA LEU A 94 -2.27 -3.23 21.13
C LEU A 94 -2.42 -4.63 20.52
N LEU A 95 -2.52 -5.66 21.36
CA LEU A 95 -2.74 -7.02 20.86
C LEU A 95 -4.06 -7.15 20.09
N THR A 96 -5.13 -6.50 20.57
CA THR A 96 -6.41 -6.53 19.86
C THR A 96 -6.28 -5.81 18.51
N ALA A 97 -5.68 -4.62 18.47
CA ALA A 97 -5.45 -3.90 17.23
C ALA A 97 -4.63 -4.72 16.22
N ASP A 98 -3.48 -5.25 16.63
CA ASP A 98 -2.56 -5.94 15.73
C ASP A 98 -3.12 -7.28 15.21
N LEU A 99 -3.98 -7.96 15.98
CA LEU A 99 -4.72 -9.12 15.49
C LEU A 99 -5.73 -8.73 14.41
N PHE A 100 -6.46 -7.64 14.57
CA PHE A 100 -7.37 -7.13 13.53
C PHE A 100 -6.60 -6.60 12.30
N LEU A 101 -5.44 -5.98 12.50
CA LEU A 101 -4.58 -5.41 11.46
C LEU A 101 -3.62 -6.43 10.83
N THR A 102 -3.67 -7.70 11.23
CA THR A 102 -2.79 -8.77 10.73
C THR A 102 -2.73 -8.83 9.19
N PRO A 103 -3.86 -8.82 8.45
CA PRO A 103 -3.83 -8.81 6.99
C PRO A 103 -3.10 -7.57 6.46
N THR A 104 -3.36 -6.40 7.06
CA THR A 104 -2.79 -5.12 6.65
C THR A 104 -1.30 -5.03 6.88
N ILE A 105 -0.81 -5.48 8.03
CA ILE A 105 0.62 -5.57 8.35
C ILE A 105 1.32 -6.52 7.36
N PHE A 106 0.71 -7.67 7.08
CA PHE A 106 1.23 -8.62 6.09
C PHE A 106 1.25 -8.02 4.68
N GLY A 107 0.15 -7.39 4.25
CA GLY A 107 0.01 -6.75 2.94
C GLY A 107 1.03 -5.65 2.71
N LEU A 108 1.20 -4.76 3.70
CA LEU A 108 2.20 -3.68 3.68
C LEU A 108 3.61 -4.22 3.42
N ASN A 109 4.03 -5.22 4.19
CA ASN A 109 5.38 -5.78 4.09
C ASN A 109 5.57 -6.61 2.81
N CYS A 110 4.56 -7.39 2.40
CA CYS A 110 4.58 -8.06 1.10
C CYS A 110 4.71 -7.06 -0.05
N GLY A 111 4.00 -5.92 0.02
CA GLY A 111 4.02 -4.87 -0.99
C GLY A 111 5.41 -4.24 -1.14
N LEU A 112 6.06 -3.94 -0.01
CA LEU A 112 7.45 -3.46 0.03
C LEU A 112 8.41 -4.42 -0.67
N MET A 113 8.33 -5.72 -0.35
CA MET A 113 9.18 -6.74 -0.99
C MET A 113 8.84 -6.90 -2.48
N ALA A 114 7.55 -6.86 -2.85
CA ALA A 114 7.11 -6.97 -4.24
C ALA A 114 7.63 -5.81 -5.10
N MET A 115 7.76 -4.60 -4.55
CA MET A 115 8.40 -3.47 -5.23
C MET A 115 9.88 -3.72 -5.55
N LEU A 116 10.63 -4.31 -4.61
CA LEU A 116 12.01 -4.72 -4.84
C LEU A 116 12.09 -5.83 -5.89
N CYS A 117 11.25 -6.86 -5.77
CA CYS A 117 11.15 -7.93 -6.77
C CYS A 117 10.86 -7.37 -8.17
N SER A 118 9.95 -6.40 -8.28
CA SER A 118 9.68 -5.69 -9.53
C SER A 118 10.90 -4.94 -10.06
N ALA A 119 11.64 -4.24 -9.20
CA ALA A 119 12.86 -3.54 -9.60
C ALA A 119 13.94 -4.51 -10.12
N VAL A 120 14.08 -5.68 -9.46
CA VAL A 120 15.02 -6.73 -9.85
C VAL A 120 14.63 -7.40 -11.17
N ASP A 121 13.36 -7.79 -11.36
CA ASP A 121 12.84 -8.34 -12.64
C ASP A 121 13.13 -7.36 -13.79
N ARG A 122 12.89 -6.06 -13.57
CA ARG A 122 13.17 -5.03 -14.56
C ARG A 122 14.65 -4.92 -14.88
N LEU A 123 15.49 -4.87 -13.87
CA LEU A 123 16.94 -4.79 -14.07
C LEU A 123 17.44 -6.00 -14.85
N PHE A 124 16.96 -7.21 -14.52
CA PHE A 124 17.31 -8.42 -15.23
C PHE A 124 16.88 -8.38 -16.70
N SER A 125 15.66 -7.94 -16.98
CA SER A 125 15.14 -7.78 -18.36
C SER A 125 15.97 -6.81 -19.22
N VAL A 126 16.60 -5.81 -18.60
CA VAL A 126 17.43 -4.80 -19.29
C VAL A 126 18.89 -5.26 -19.45
N ILE A 127 19.46 -5.91 -18.43
CA ILE A 127 20.83 -6.43 -18.47
C ILE A 127 20.93 -7.57 -19.47
N SER A 128 20.00 -8.53 -19.40
CA SER A 128 20.04 -9.76 -20.19
C SER A 128 18.66 -10.12 -20.78
N PRO A 129 18.20 -9.39 -21.81
CA PRO A 129 16.86 -9.57 -22.37
C PRO A 129 16.63 -10.97 -22.95
N ILE A 130 17.63 -11.56 -23.61
CA ILE A 130 17.52 -12.90 -24.21
C ILE A 130 17.32 -13.96 -23.11
N LYS A 131 18.18 -13.95 -22.08
CA LYS A 131 18.05 -14.91 -20.95
C LYS A 131 16.75 -14.73 -20.17
N HIS A 132 16.31 -13.48 -19.97
CA HIS A 132 15.03 -13.19 -19.32
C HIS A 132 13.87 -13.78 -20.12
N MET A 133 13.87 -13.61 -21.45
CA MET A 133 12.87 -14.20 -22.34
C MET A 133 12.91 -15.74 -22.31
N ASP A 134 14.09 -16.35 -22.38
CA ASP A 134 14.25 -17.81 -22.37
C ASP A 134 13.69 -18.43 -21.06
N ILE A 135 13.99 -17.83 -19.91
CA ILE A 135 13.45 -18.25 -18.61
C ILE A 135 11.93 -18.11 -18.57
N LEU A 136 11.39 -17.01 -19.10
CA LEU A 136 9.94 -16.81 -19.15
C LEU A 136 9.23 -17.75 -20.14
N LEU A 137 9.91 -18.26 -21.16
CA LEU A 137 9.36 -19.25 -22.07
C LEU A 137 9.39 -20.66 -21.45
N GLN A 138 10.48 -21.02 -20.77
CA GLN A 138 10.68 -22.37 -20.24
C GLN A 138 10.09 -22.57 -18.83
N PHE A 139 10.24 -21.58 -17.95
CA PHE A 139 9.99 -21.71 -16.50
C PHE A 139 9.10 -20.61 -15.94
N LYS A 140 8.18 -20.05 -16.75
CA LYS A 140 7.33 -18.90 -16.39
C LYS A 140 6.74 -19.00 -14.99
N TYR A 141 6.02 -20.10 -14.71
CA TYR A 141 5.28 -20.24 -13.46
C TYR A 141 6.20 -20.37 -12.25
N VAL A 142 7.30 -21.11 -12.39
CA VAL A 142 8.31 -21.25 -11.32
C VAL A 142 8.98 -19.90 -11.04
N TYR A 143 9.28 -19.13 -12.08
CA TYR A 143 9.87 -17.80 -11.97
C TYR A 143 8.93 -16.79 -11.28
N LEU A 144 7.63 -16.80 -11.59
CA LEU A 144 6.68 -15.92 -10.92
C LEU A 144 6.35 -16.38 -9.49
N PHE A 145 6.27 -17.70 -9.28
CA PHE A 145 6.03 -18.29 -7.98
C PHE A 145 7.18 -18.00 -7.00
N SER A 146 8.44 -17.99 -7.46
CA SER A 146 9.57 -17.67 -6.60
C SER A 146 9.50 -16.23 -6.05
N TYR A 147 9.12 -15.25 -6.88
CA TYR A 147 8.89 -13.89 -6.40
C TYR A 147 7.74 -13.81 -5.39
N LEU A 148 6.63 -14.49 -5.67
CA LEU A 148 5.50 -14.55 -4.74
C LEU A 148 5.94 -15.14 -3.39
N LEU A 149 6.71 -16.24 -3.41
CA LEU A 149 7.20 -16.90 -2.21
C LEU A 149 8.14 -15.98 -1.41
N ILE A 150 9.04 -15.26 -2.07
CA ILE A 150 9.93 -14.26 -1.41
C ILE A 150 9.10 -13.18 -0.72
N CYS A 151 8.05 -12.66 -1.37
CA CYS A 151 7.16 -11.66 -0.79
C CYS A 151 6.43 -12.21 0.44
N ILE A 152 5.85 -13.41 0.34
CA ILE A 152 5.14 -14.06 1.45
C ILE A 152 6.07 -14.32 2.64
N ILE A 153 7.28 -14.83 2.41
CA ILE A 153 8.26 -15.08 3.47
C ILE A 153 8.58 -13.78 4.20
N TYR A 154 8.86 -12.71 3.47
CA TYR A 154 9.17 -11.41 4.07
C TYR A 154 7.97 -10.84 4.85
N GLY A 155 6.77 -10.87 4.26
CA GLY A 155 5.55 -10.41 4.92
C GLY A 155 5.24 -11.19 6.20
N ALA A 156 5.38 -12.52 6.16
CA ALA A 156 5.16 -13.39 7.31
C ALA A 156 6.21 -13.17 8.42
N TYR A 157 7.48 -12.98 8.05
CA TYR A 157 8.55 -12.65 8.98
C TYR A 157 8.28 -11.33 9.72
N SER A 158 7.96 -10.26 8.98
CA SER A 158 7.64 -8.97 9.58
C SER A 158 6.39 -9.04 10.46
N LEU A 159 5.34 -9.73 10.01
CA LEU A 159 4.11 -9.92 10.79
C LEU A 159 4.38 -10.68 12.10
N ASN A 160 5.15 -11.76 12.05
CA ASN A 160 5.50 -12.52 13.25
C ASN A 160 6.20 -11.62 14.27
N TYR A 161 7.11 -10.77 13.82
CA TYR A 161 7.83 -9.86 14.69
C TYR A 161 6.91 -8.82 15.36
N VAL A 162 5.96 -8.24 14.62
CA VAL A 162 4.95 -7.33 15.16
C VAL A 162 4.06 -8.04 16.18
N LEU A 163 3.57 -9.24 15.86
CA LEU A 163 2.68 -9.99 16.75
C LEU A 163 3.38 -10.41 18.05
N VAL A 164 4.63 -10.87 17.99
CA VAL A 164 5.41 -11.20 19.20
C VAL A 164 5.51 -9.99 20.12
N TYR A 165 5.84 -8.82 19.56
CA TYR A 165 5.88 -7.58 20.33
C TYR A 165 4.51 -7.21 20.92
N ALA A 166 3.43 -7.38 20.15
CA ALA A 166 2.07 -7.13 20.59
C ALA A 166 1.66 -8.06 21.74
N PHE A 167 2.08 -9.33 21.74
CA PHE A 167 1.85 -10.26 22.85
C PHE A 167 2.57 -9.83 24.13
N GLU A 168 3.83 -9.40 24.01
CA GLU A 168 4.63 -8.91 25.15
C GLU A 168 4.09 -7.59 25.72
N ASN A 169 3.39 -6.80 24.89
CA ASN A 169 2.90 -5.46 25.22
C ASN A 169 1.38 -5.34 25.10
N ALA A 170 0.66 -6.44 25.36
CA ALA A 170 -0.74 -6.61 24.96
C ALA A 170 -1.67 -5.50 25.43
N GLY A 171 -1.45 -4.96 26.63
CA GLY A 171 -2.29 -3.92 27.22
C GLY A 171 -2.01 -2.49 26.76
N ASN A 172 -0.97 -2.24 25.96
CA ASN A 172 -0.64 -0.87 25.57
C ASN A 172 -1.80 -0.23 24.78
N PRO A 173 -2.25 0.98 25.13
CA PRO A 173 -3.33 1.64 24.41
C PRO A 173 -2.85 2.10 23.03
N THR A 174 -3.67 1.87 22.01
CA THR A 174 -3.47 2.33 20.63
C THR A 174 -4.80 2.76 20.05
N THR A 175 -4.78 3.71 19.13
CA THR A 175 -5.95 4.14 18.38
C THR A 175 -6.39 3.11 17.33
N GLY A 176 -5.57 2.10 17.06
CA GLY A 176 -5.77 1.14 15.97
C GLY A 176 -5.26 1.64 14.62
N LEU A 177 -4.50 2.74 14.60
CA LEU A 177 -3.77 3.19 13.43
C LEU A 177 -2.59 2.24 13.14
N VAL A 178 -2.48 1.76 11.90
CA VAL A 178 -1.44 0.80 11.47
C VAL A 178 -0.02 1.24 11.80
N ALA A 179 0.28 2.53 11.75
CA ALA A 179 1.61 3.04 12.07
C ALA A 179 1.99 2.81 13.56
N GLU A 180 1.00 2.74 14.45
CA GLU A 180 1.23 2.52 15.88
C GLU A 180 1.69 1.08 16.17
N SER A 181 1.40 0.12 15.29
CA SER A 181 1.94 -1.25 15.33
C SER A 181 3.46 -1.30 15.08
N PHE A 182 4.03 -0.23 14.53
CA PHE A 182 5.46 -0.09 14.22
C PHE A 182 6.14 0.97 15.10
N LEU A 183 5.77 1.08 16.37
CA LEU A 183 6.45 1.97 17.31
C LEU A 183 7.63 1.27 18.01
N ARG A 184 8.53 2.07 18.59
CA ARG A 184 9.65 1.62 19.43
C ARG A 184 10.58 0.62 18.72
N THR A 185 10.90 -0.50 19.38
CA THR A 185 11.84 -1.52 18.89
C THR A 185 11.40 -2.14 17.57
N VAL A 186 10.10 -2.34 17.39
CA VAL A 186 9.51 -2.79 16.12
C VAL A 186 9.68 -1.74 15.04
N GLY A 187 9.44 -0.48 15.39
CA GLY A 187 9.63 0.67 14.53
C GLY A 187 11.03 0.77 13.95
N TYR A 188 12.08 0.68 14.77
CA TYR A 188 13.46 0.77 14.27
C TYR A 188 13.79 -0.34 13.25
N LYS A 189 13.36 -1.58 13.50
CA LYS A 189 13.60 -2.68 12.55
C LYS A 189 12.80 -2.52 11.27
N PHE A 190 11.53 -2.11 11.38
CA PHE A 190 10.69 -1.82 10.22
C PHE A 190 11.27 -0.68 9.39
N LEU A 191 11.72 0.38 10.05
CA LEU A 191 12.35 1.54 9.40
C LEU A 191 13.64 1.14 8.67
N ALA A 192 14.54 0.42 9.36
CA ALA A 192 15.78 -0.07 8.75
C ALA A 192 15.50 -0.99 7.55
N GLY A 193 14.56 -1.94 7.69
CA GLY A 193 14.16 -2.85 6.61
C GLY A 193 13.57 -2.11 5.41
N THR A 194 12.64 -1.19 5.66
CA THR A 194 12.01 -0.37 4.61
C THR A 194 13.03 0.53 3.92
N PHE A 195 13.96 1.13 4.66
CA PHE A 195 15.05 1.93 4.10
C PHE A 195 15.96 1.09 3.20
N ILE A 196 16.40 -0.08 3.66
CA ILE A 196 17.25 -1.00 2.88
C ILE A 196 16.54 -1.43 1.59
N ILE A 197 15.29 -1.87 1.67
CA ILE A 197 14.50 -2.29 0.50
C ILE A 197 14.32 -1.13 -0.48
N SER A 198 14.00 0.05 0.02
CA SER A 198 13.81 1.27 -0.78
C SER A 198 15.10 1.69 -1.46
N LEU A 199 16.24 1.61 -0.76
CA LEU A 199 17.56 1.91 -1.29
C LEU A 199 17.97 0.91 -2.37
N CYS A 200 17.83 -0.39 -2.11
CA CYS A 200 18.10 -1.44 -3.10
C CYS A 200 17.25 -1.27 -4.36
N SER A 201 15.96 -0.96 -4.20
CA SER A 201 15.05 -0.70 -5.32
C SER A 201 15.47 0.54 -6.11
N SER A 202 15.85 1.62 -5.42
CA SER A 202 16.34 2.86 -6.03
C SER A 202 17.64 2.61 -6.82
N CYS A 203 18.58 1.85 -6.27
CA CYS A 203 19.81 1.44 -6.95
C CYS A 203 19.51 0.64 -8.24
N CYS A 204 18.54 -0.27 -8.21
CA CYS A 204 18.10 -0.99 -9.41
C CYS A 204 17.57 -0.03 -10.49
N TYR A 205 16.79 0.97 -10.11
CA TYR A 205 16.25 1.96 -11.06
C TYR A 205 17.29 2.91 -11.62
N VAL A 206 18.24 3.35 -10.80
CA VAL A 206 19.39 4.12 -11.28
C VAL A 206 20.20 3.30 -12.28
N ALA A 207 20.46 2.02 -11.99
CA ALA A 207 21.15 1.12 -12.91
C ALA A 207 20.38 0.94 -14.22
N ILE A 208 19.06 0.71 -14.18
CA ILE A 208 18.19 0.64 -15.37
C ILE A 208 18.32 1.93 -16.20
N PHE A 209 18.23 3.10 -15.56
CA PHE A 209 18.33 4.40 -16.24
C PHE A 209 19.68 4.58 -16.94
N VAL A 210 20.79 4.29 -16.24
CA VAL A 210 22.14 4.38 -16.80
C VAL A 210 22.32 3.40 -17.97
N LEU A 211 21.84 2.16 -17.84
CA LEU A 211 21.94 1.14 -18.89
C LEU A 211 21.14 1.52 -20.14
N ILE A 212 19.92 2.04 -19.98
CA ILE A 212 19.08 2.53 -21.09
C ILE A 212 19.78 3.69 -21.80
N ARG A 213 20.39 4.63 -21.06
CA ARG A 213 21.13 5.76 -21.62
C ARG A 213 22.39 5.34 -22.37
N ARG A 214 23.14 4.38 -21.84
CA ARG A 214 24.40 3.93 -22.45
C ARG A 214 24.19 3.11 -23.73
N LYS A 215 23.14 2.29 -23.80
CA LYS A 215 22.96 1.35 -24.92
C LYS A 215 22.35 1.96 -26.19
N ASN A 216 22.01 3.25 -26.25
CA ASN A 216 21.37 3.92 -27.41
C ASN A 216 20.32 3.02 -28.10
N TYR A 217 19.53 2.28 -27.31
CA TYR A 217 18.76 1.16 -27.86
C TYR A 217 17.62 1.70 -28.73
N VAL A 218 17.80 1.54 -30.02
CA VAL A 218 16.88 1.88 -31.10
C VAL A 218 15.62 1.00 -30.97
N ARG A 219 14.47 1.68 -30.80
CA ARG A 219 13.16 1.34 -31.40
C ARG A 219 12.47 0.05 -30.94
N GLN A 220 11.91 0.10 -29.73
CA GLN A 220 10.63 -0.56 -29.45
C GLN A 220 9.74 0.39 -28.63
N GLN A 221 9.14 1.37 -29.32
CA GLN A 221 8.40 2.51 -28.71
C GLN A 221 7.33 2.08 -27.68
N THR A 222 6.72 0.91 -27.85
CA THR A 222 5.67 0.38 -26.97
C THR A 222 6.24 -0.12 -25.63
N ASN A 223 7.34 -0.89 -25.65
CA ASN A 223 7.98 -1.40 -24.43
C ASN A 223 8.62 -0.28 -23.60
N THR A 224 9.21 0.73 -24.25
CA THR A 224 9.84 1.85 -23.53
C THR A 224 8.82 2.69 -22.75
N ARG A 225 7.60 2.86 -23.28
CA ARG A 225 6.53 3.60 -22.58
C ARG A 225 6.03 2.87 -21.34
N LEU A 226 5.82 1.55 -21.46
CA LEU A 226 5.41 0.72 -20.32
C LEU A 226 6.49 0.69 -19.23
N ILE A 227 7.76 0.55 -19.61
CA ILE A 227 8.89 0.65 -18.68
C ILE A 227 8.90 2.02 -17.98
N ARG A 228 8.70 3.12 -18.73
CA ARG A 228 8.63 4.47 -18.16
C ARG A 228 7.49 4.60 -17.14
N SER A 229 6.29 4.11 -17.44
CA SER A 229 5.17 4.18 -16.49
C SER A 229 5.48 3.44 -15.19
N LEU A 230 6.12 2.28 -15.27
CA LEU A 230 6.48 1.49 -14.09
C LEU A 230 7.57 2.14 -13.24
N ILE A 231 8.57 2.75 -13.89
CA ILE A 231 9.58 3.54 -13.17
C ILE A 231 8.91 4.68 -12.40
N ILE A 232 7.96 5.39 -13.03
CA ILE A 232 7.24 6.50 -12.36
C ILE A 232 6.43 5.97 -11.17
N ILE A 233 5.65 4.90 -11.36
CA ILE A 233 4.86 4.26 -10.29
C ILE A 233 5.75 3.92 -9.09
N LEU A 234 6.85 3.21 -9.35
CA LEU A 234 7.71 2.72 -8.29
C LEU A 234 8.51 3.85 -7.64
N THR A 235 8.87 4.90 -8.39
CA THR A 235 9.46 6.12 -7.81
C THR A 235 8.49 6.83 -6.87
N ILE A 236 7.21 6.95 -7.26
CA ILE A 236 6.19 7.59 -6.41
C ILE A 236 5.95 6.75 -5.15
N ASN A 237 5.81 5.43 -5.28
CA ASN A 237 5.59 4.55 -4.13
C ASN A 237 6.81 4.58 -3.20
N ILE A 238 8.01 4.26 -3.70
CA ILE A 238 9.25 4.28 -2.89
C ILE A 238 9.47 5.66 -2.25
N GLY A 239 9.23 6.74 -3.00
CA GLY A 239 9.30 8.10 -2.50
C GLY A 239 8.30 8.37 -1.37
N GLY A 240 7.06 7.89 -1.50
CA GLY A 240 6.04 7.97 -0.45
C GLY A 240 6.46 7.23 0.82
N TYR A 241 7.00 6.02 0.70
CA TYR A 241 7.53 5.26 1.83
C TYR A 241 8.71 5.98 2.50
N LEU A 242 9.71 6.41 1.73
CA LEU A 242 10.87 7.14 2.27
C LEU A 242 10.48 8.47 2.91
N PHE A 243 9.56 9.22 2.29
CA PHE A 243 9.04 10.46 2.85
C PHE A 243 8.32 10.21 4.17
N ASN A 244 7.49 9.18 4.23
CA ASN A 244 6.80 8.80 5.46
C ASN A 244 7.80 8.48 6.58
N LEU A 245 8.82 7.65 6.29
CA LEU A 245 9.89 7.35 7.26
C LEU A 245 10.63 8.61 7.73
N ALA A 246 10.95 9.52 6.81
CA ALA A 246 11.65 10.77 7.14
C ALA A 246 10.83 11.64 8.10
N ILE A 247 9.50 11.73 7.90
CA ILE A 247 8.63 12.48 8.81
C ILE A 247 8.54 11.80 10.18
N TYR A 248 8.42 10.47 10.25
CA TYR A 248 8.41 9.77 11.54
C TYR A 248 9.71 9.97 12.33
N GLN A 249 10.87 9.88 11.67
CA GLN A 249 12.15 10.16 12.30
C GLN A 249 12.29 11.61 12.73
N PHE A 250 11.83 12.56 11.90
CA PHE A 250 11.78 13.97 12.27
C PHE A 250 10.92 14.21 13.51
N ILE A 251 9.74 13.58 13.57
CA ILE A 251 8.84 13.67 14.73
C ILE A 251 9.52 13.10 15.98
N GLU A 252 10.15 11.93 15.87
CA GLU A 252 10.82 11.27 16.99
C GLU A 252 11.93 12.15 17.59
N GLU A 253 12.77 12.74 16.75
CA GLU A 253 13.88 13.61 17.20
C GLU A 253 13.39 14.95 17.74
N PHE A 254 12.37 15.54 17.12
CA PHE A 254 11.93 16.90 17.41
C PHE A 254 10.60 17.00 18.18
N HIS A 255 10.10 15.90 18.75
CA HIS A 255 8.81 15.85 19.47
C HIS A 255 8.69 16.92 20.56
N HIS A 256 9.76 17.20 21.29
CA HIS A 256 9.80 18.20 22.36
C HIS A 256 9.58 19.64 21.87
N MET A 257 9.85 19.94 20.59
CA MET A 257 9.62 21.26 19.97
C MET A 257 8.27 21.38 19.28
N LEU A 258 7.63 20.26 18.93
CA LEU A 258 6.40 20.22 18.14
C LEU A 258 5.13 20.51 18.97
N GLY A 259 5.26 20.64 20.29
CA GLY A 259 4.20 21.13 21.17
C GLY A 259 3.43 20.01 21.88
N SER A 260 2.10 20.08 21.84
CA SER A 260 1.26 19.13 22.58
C SER A 260 1.25 17.74 21.91
N PRO A 261 1.13 16.64 22.68
CA PRO A 261 1.11 15.27 22.13
C PRO A 261 0.07 15.05 21.03
N ILE A 262 -1.11 15.68 21.14
CA ILE A 262 -2.13 15.64 20.08
C ILE A 262 -1.64 16.27 18.77
N ARG A 263 -0.93 17.39 18.82
CA ARG A 263 -0.40 18.04 17.61
C ARG A 263 0.67 17.19 16.95
N ILE A 264 1.51 16.55 17.75
CA ILE A 264 2.53 15.61 17.27
C ILE A 264 1.87 14.42 16.57
N TRP A 265 0.85 13.84 17.20
CA TRP A 265 0.05 12.77 16.62
C TRP A 265 -0.67 13.22 15.34
N GLN A 266 -1.29 14.40 15.31
CA GLN A 266 -1.92 14.96 14.11
C GLN A 266 -0.91 15.24 12.98
N PHE A 267 0.32 15.62 13.32
CA PHE A 267 1.36 15.87 12.32
C PHE A 267 1.83 14.58 11.64
N SER A 268 1.86 13.45 12.36
CA SER A 268 2.20 12.15 11.77
C SER A 268 1.17 11.67 10.73
N PHE A 269 -0.08 12.15 10.80
CA PHE A 269 -1.11 11.85 9.81
C PHE A 269 -0.80 12.39 8.42
N ILE A 270 -0.09 13.53 8.32
CA ILE A 270 0.29 14.11 7.02
C ILE A 270 1.16 13.10 6.25
N ALA A 271 2.09 12.45 6.94
CA ALA A 271 2.94 11.40 6.38
C ALA A 271 2.11 10.19 5.92
N GLY A 272 1.18 9.73 6.77
CA GLY A 272 0.29 8.62 6.45
C GLY A 272 -0.63 8.88 5.26
N ILE A 273 -1.16 10.11 5.13
CA ILE A 273 -1.99 10.54 4.00
C ILE A 273 -1.18 10.52 2.71
N LEU A 274 0.02 11.09 2.70
CA LEU A 274 0.88 11.14 1.52
C LEU A 274 1.35 9.75 1.09
N LEU A 275 1.68 8.88 2.05
CA LEU A 275 2.00 7.48 1.79
C LEU A 275 0.84 6.77 1.09
N ASN A 276 -0.37 6.90 1.63
CA ASN A 276 -1.55 6.25 1.07
C ASN A 276 -1.96 6.83 -0.30
N ALA A 277 -1.77 8.13 -0.50
CA ALA A 277 -1.95 8.76 -1.81
C ALA A 277 -0.95 8.21 -2.85
N ALA A 278 0.31 8.00 -2.45
CA ALA A 278 1.31 7.36 -3.30
C ALA A 278 0.89 5.92 -3.63
N ALA A 279 0.56 5.10 -2.63
CA ALA A 279 0.09 3.72 -2.79
C ALA A 279 -1.16 3.58 -3.70
N GLY A 280 -2.05 4.58 -3.70
CA GLY A 280 -3.22 4.65 -4.57
C GLY A 280 -2.95 5.15 -5.99
N SER A 281 -1.76 5.70 -6.27
CA SER A 281 -1.46 6.41 -7.52
C SER A 281 -1.22 5.49 -8.73
N ASN A 282 -1.04 4.18 -8.50
CA ASN A 282 -0.70 3.18 -9.52
C ASN A 282 -1.58 3.29 -10.78
N ALA A 283 -2.91 3.28 -10.60
CA ALA A 283 -3.87 3.32 -11.69
C ALA A 283 -3.82 4.65 -12.47
N ILE A 284 -3.66 5.77 -11.76
CA ILE A 284 -3.58 7.11 -12.36
C ILE A 284 -2.35 7.19 -13.26
N VAL A 285 -1.19 6.75 -12.75
CA VAL A 285 0.05 6.77 -13.53
C VAL A 285 -0.04 5.86 -14.75
N LEU A 286 -0.61 4.65 -14.60
CA LEU A 286 -0.86 3.74 -15.73
C LEU A 286 -1.79 4.37 -16.78
N TYR A 287 -2.89 4.98 -16.35
CA TYR A 287 -3.84 5.62 -17.26
C TYR A 287 -3.18 6.76 -18.06
N LEU A 288 -2.39 7.60 -17.39
CA LEU A 288 -1.71 8.73 -18.02
C LEU A 288 -0.56 8.31 -18.94
N ASN A 289 0.18 7.27 -18.60
CA ASN A 289 1.44 6.94 -19.29
C ASN A 289 1.40 5.69 -20.18
N SER A 290 0.41 4.80 -20.04
CA SER A 290 0.27 3.59 -20.85
C SER A 290 -1.01 3.62 -21.70
N THR A 291 -0.84 3.56 -23.02
CA THR A 291 -1.96 3.50 -23.98
C THR A 291 -2.80 2.23 -23.79
N ASP A 292 -2.14 1.12 -23.48
CA ASP A 292 -2.78 -0.20 -23.38
C ASP A 292 -3.67 -0.24 -22.14
N TYR A 293 -3.12 0.18 -20.99
CA TYR A 293 -3.92 0.30 -19.76
C TYR A 293 -5.05 1.31 -19.93
N ARG A 294 -4.81 2.46 -20.58
CA ARG A 294 -5.86 3.47 -20.82
C ARG A 294 -7.03 2.93 -21.63
N GLN A 295 -6.75 2.16 -22.69
CA GLN A 295 -7.79 1.55 -23.50
C GLN A 295 -8.57 0.50 -22.71
N LEU A 296 -7.88 -0.32 -21.92
CA LEU A 296 -8.50 -1.34 -21.07
C LEU A 296 -9.34 -0.72 -19.96
N PHE A 297 -8.84 0.33 -19.28
CA PHE A 297 -9.62 1.08 -18.28
C PHE A 297 -10.90 1.66 -18.90
N LYS A 298 -10.80 2.30 -20.08
CA LYS A 298 -11.98 2.83 -20.78
C LYS A 298 -12.98 1.73 -21.14
N LYS A 299 -12.50 0.55 -21.54
CA LYS A 299 -13.35 -0.60 -21.87
C LYS A 299 -14.08 -1.12 -20.64
N GLU A 300 -13.36 -1.37 -19.53
CA GLU A 300 -13.95 -1.88 -18.30
C GLU A 300 -14.92 -0.87 -17.66
N LEU A 301 -14.55 0.41 -17.57
CA LEU A 301 -15.43 1.45 -17.03
C LEU A 301 -16.72 1.58 -17.85
N LYS A 302 -16.63 1.55 -19.19
CA LYS A 302 -17.83 1.57 -20.04
C LYS A 302 -18.73 0.36 -19.80
N MET A 303 -18.16 -0.84 -19.63
CA MET A 303 -18.95 -2.04 -19.32
C MET A 303 -19.63 -1.93 -17.94
N CYS A 304 -18.93 -1.41 -16.92
CA CYS A 304 -19.53 -1.18 -15.61
C CYS A 304 -20.70 -0.19 -15.68
N PHE A 305 -20.53 0.94 -16.36
CA PHE A 305 -21.62 1.92 -16.54
C PHE A 305 -22.78 1.37 -17.38
N ALA A 306 -22.50 0.56 -18.39
CA ALA A 306 -23.53 -0.09 -19.20
C ALA A 306 -24.34 -1.09 -18.36
N CYS A 307 -23.69 -1.96 -17.56
CA CYS A 307 -24.35 -2.89 -16.65
C CYS A 307 -25.27 -2.16 -15.66
N LEU A 308 -24.78 -1.08 -15.03
CA LEU A 308 -25.57 -0.26 -14.10
C LEU A 308 -26.82 0.36 -14.77
N HIS A 309 -26.73 0.72 -16.05
CA HIS A 309 -27.89 1.24 -16.78
C HIS A 309 -28.91 0.16 -17.14
N THR A 310 -28.48 -1.04 -17.53
CA THR A 310 -29.39 -2.17 -17.80
C THR A 310 -30.10 -2.68 -16.55
N GLU A 311 -29.41 -2.77 -15.40
CA GLU A 311 -30.03 -3.17 -14.13
C GLU A 311 -31.08 -2.16 -13.65
N ASN A 312 -30.81 -0.86 -13.81
CA ASN A 312 -31.79 0.19 -13.51
C ASN A 312 -32.98 0.18 -14.48
N GLY A 313 -32.75 -0.17 -15.76
CA GLY A 313 -33.81 -0.34 -16.75
C GLY A 313 -34.74 -1.53 -16.44
N GLN A 314 -34.17 -2.66 -16.01
CA GLN A 314 -34.95 -3.83 -15.61
C GLN A 314 -35.76 -3.59 -14.32
N ARG A 315 -35.17 -2.95 -13.31
CA ARG A 315 -35.90 -2.58 -12.08
C ARG A 315 -37.06 -1.60 -12.31
N ASN A 316 -36.93 -0.68 -13.26
CA ASN A 316 -38.01 0.26 -13.59
C ASN A 316 -39.14 -0.42 -14.37
N ASN A 317 -38.83 -1.37 -15.25
CA ASN A 317 -39.86 -2.16 -15.94
C ASN A 317 -40.61 -3.09 -14.99
N GLU A 318 -39.94 -3.70 -14.01
CA GLU A 318 -40.61 -4.49 -12.97
C GLU A 318 -41.53 -3.60 -12.11
N ARG A 319 -41.10 -2.40 -11.68
CA ARG A 319 -41.97 -1.47 -10.93
C ARG A 319 -43.20 -1.01 -11.70
N ASN A 320 -43.08 -0.78 -13.01
CA ASN A 320 -44.20 -0.36 -13.85
C ASN A 320 -45.14 -1.51 -14.21
N SER A 321 -44.74 -2.77 -13.98
CA SER A 321 -45.62 -3.93 -14.17
C SER A 321 -46.49 -4.26 -12.94
N PHE A 322 -46.26 -3.56 -11.81
CA PHE A 322 -47.03 -3.69 -10.56
C PHE A 322 -47.95 -2.49 -10.27
N LEU A 323 -48.05 -1.51 -11.18
CA LEU A 323 -49.00 -0.39 -11.16
C LEU A 323 -50.01 -0.56 -12.29
#